data_AF-A0A058ZY58-F1
#
_entry.id   AF-A0A058ZY58-F1
#
_cell.length_a   1.000
_cell.length_b   1.000
_cell.length_c   1.000
_cell.angle_alpha   90.00
_cell.angle_beta   90.00
_cell.angle_gamma   90.00
#
_symmetry.space_group_name_H-M   'P 1'
#
loop_
_entity.id
_entity.type
_entity.pdbx_description
1 polymer ?
#
loop_
_entity_poly.entity_id
_entity_poly.type
_entity_poly.pdbx_seq_one_letter_code
_entity_poly.pdbx_strand_id
1 'polypeptide(L)'
;MAAAFGSGAMFSLVSGMGGPNQAANAVTSGFFFALVQGGLFKLGQKFSQPPVEDVYYSQTRSMLSNLGLQNYEKNFKKGLLTDTTLPLLTDSALRDVNIPPGPRLLILDHIQRDPQLKGARKL
;
A
#
# COMPACT_ATOMS: atom_id res chain seq x y z
N MET A 1 -7.21 -13.91 -17.98
CA MET A 1 -8.19 -15.02 -17.89
C MET A 1 -8.43 -15.70 -19.25
N ALA A 2 -8.88 -14.99 -20.28
CA ALA A 2 -9.13 -15.59 -21.60
C ALA A 2 -7.87 -16.20 -22.27
N ALA A 3 -6.72 -15.53 -22.20
CA ALA A 3 -5.47 -16.06 -22.75
C ALA A 3 -4.97 -17.32 -22.01
N ALA A 4 -5.12 -17.35 -20.68
CA ALA A 4 -4.76 -18.47 -19.81
C ALA A 4 -5.62 -19.72 -20.09
N PHE A 5 -6.92 -19.50 -20.29
CA PHE A 5 -7.87 -20.53 -20.68
C PHE A 5 -7.52 -21.08 -22.06
N GLY A 6 -7.26 -20.18 -23.03
CA GLY A 6 -6.87 -20.56 -24.40
C GLY A 6 -5.59 -21.40 -24.43
N SER A 7 -4.57 -21.05 -23.65
CA SER A 7 -3.34 -21.85 -23.57
C SER A 7 -3.55 -23.20 -22.89
N GLY A 8 -4.36 -23.29 -21.83
CA GLY A 8 -4.68 -24.55 -21.16
C GLY A 8 -5.52 -25.50 -22.02
N ALA A 9 -6.44 -24.93 -22.80
CA ALA A 9 -7.22 -25.67 -23.78
C ALA A 9 -6.33 -26.19 -24.92
N MET A 10 -5.46 -25.35 -25.51
CA MET A 10 -4.53 -25.78 -26.56
C MET A 10 -3.50 -26.80 -26.06
N PHE A 11 -2.99 -26.67 -24.83
CA PHE A 11 -2.07 -27.65 -24.23
C PHE A 11 -2.71 -29.04 -24.13
N SER A 12 -3.97 -29.12 -23.72
CA SER A 12 -4.69 -30.41 -23.62
C SER A 12 -5.03 -31.01 -24.98
N LEU A 13 -5.25 -30.17 -26.01
CA LEU A 13 -5.44 -30.62 -27.39
C LEU A 13 -4.14 -31.14 -28.04
N VAL A 14 -2.99 -30.51 -27.77
CA VAL A 14 -1.68 -30.88 -28.35
C VAL A 14 -1.03 -32.07 -27.65
N SER A 15 -1.23 -32.23 -26.34
CA SER A 15 -0.56 -33.29 -25.55
C SER A 15 -1.28 -34.65 -25.59
N GLY A 16 -2.47 -34.73 -26.17
CA GLY A 16 -3.24 -35.98 -26.26
C GLY A 16 -3.60 -36.61 -24.90
N MET A 17 -3.45 -35.86 -23.80
CA MET A 17 -3.69 -36.35 -22.46
C MET A 17 -5.20 -36.42 -22.18
N GLY A 18 -5.83 -37.50 -22.67
CA GLY A 18 -7.17 -37.90 -22.27
C GLY A 18 -8.11 -38.34 -23.40
N GLY A 19 -7.77 -39.44 -24.08
CA GLY A 19 -8.75 -40.37 -24.67
C GLY A 19 -9.91 -39.77 -25.50
N PRO A 20 -11.06 -40.48 -25.63
CA PRO A 20 -12.14 -40.11 -26.55
C PRO A 20 -12.89 -38.80 -26.25
N ASN A 21 -12.57 -38.08 -25.16
CA ASN A 21 -13.33 -36.93 -24.67
C ASN A 21 -12.48 -35.65 -24.57
N GLN A 22 -11.81 -35.31 -25.68
CA GLN A 22 -10.90 -34.14 -25.78
C GLN A 22 -11.58 -32.80 -25.44
N ALA A 23 -12.86 -32.64 -25.79
CA ALA A 23 -13.60 -31.40 -25.50
C ALA A 23 -13.79 -31.16 -23.99
N ALA A 24 -14.13 -32.22 -23.24
CA ALA A 24 -14.30 -32.12 -21.78
C ALA A 24 -12.96 -31.86 -21.07
N ASN A 25 -11.88 -32.47 -21.55
CA ASN A 25 -10.55 -32.31 -20.96
C ASN A 25 -9.95 -30.92 -21.25
N ALA A 26 -10.17 -30.37 -22.45
CA ALA A 26 -9.73 -29.02 -22.81
C ALA A 26 -10.47 -27.92 -22.03
N VAL A 27 -11.76 -28.11 -21.74
CA VAL A 27 -12.53 -27.17 -20.90
C VAL A 27 -12.05 -27.24 -19.46
N THR A 28 -11.80 -28.43 -18.94
CA THR A 28 -11.35 -28.63 -17.55
C THR A 28 -9.94 -28.08 -17.32
N SER A 29 -9.00 -28.35 -18.25
CA SER A 29 -7.64 -27.82 -18.18
C SER A 29 -7.63 -26.29 -18.39
N GLY A 30 -8.38 -25.77 -19.36
CA GLY A 30 -8.54 -24.33 -19.57
C GLY A 30 -9.06 -23.63 -18.32
N PHE A 31 -10.07 -24.21 -17.65
CA PHE A 31 -10.63 -23.66 -16.42
C PHE A 31 -9.62 -23.68 -15.26
N PHE A 32 -8.89 -24.77 -15.08
CA PHE A 32 -7.85 -24.88 -14.04
C PHE A 32 -6.72 -23.85 -14.24
N PHE A 33 -6.19 -23.72 -15.46
CA PHE A 33 -5.17 -22.72 -15.77
C PHE A 33 -5.69 -21.28 -15.64
N ALA A 34 -6.97 -21.02 -15.97
CA ALA A 34 -7.60 -19.73 -15.78
C ALA A 34 -7.78 -19.37 -14.29
N LEU A 35 -8.09 -20.34 -13.43
CA LEU A 35 -8.20 -20.14 -11.98
C LEU A 35 -6.83 -19.90 -11.34
N VAL A 36 -5.82 -20.68 -11.70
CA VAL A 36 -4.47 -20.52 -11.15
C VAL A 36 -3.86 -19.18 -11.58
N GLN A 37 -3.90 -18.83 -12.86
CA GLN A 37 -3.43 -17.51 -13.30
C GLN A 37 -4.32 -16.37 -12.82
N GLY A 38 -5.63 -16.58 -12.71
CA GLY A 38 -6.56 -15.58 -12.13
C GLY A 38 -6.29 -15.31 -10.65
N GLY A 39 -5.99 -16.35 -9.86
CA GLY A 39 -5.65 -16.26 -8.45
C GLY A 39 -4.27 -15.63 -8.21
N LEU A 40 -3.25 -16.08 -8.94
CA LEU A 40 -1.89 -15.54 -8.86
C LEU A 40 -1.81 -14.09 -9.33
N PHE A 41 -2.55 -13.72 -10.38
CA PHE A 41 -2.61 -12.32 -10.86
C PHE A 41 -3.25 -11.39 -9.82
N LYS A 42 -4.29 -11.86 -9.10
CA LYS A 42 -4.91 -11.07 -8.02
C LYS A 42 -3.97 -10.88 -6.82
N LEU A 43 -3.18 -11.91 -6.50
CA LEU A 43 -2.15 -11.82 -5.46
C LEU A 43 -1.01 -10.89 -5.87
N GLY A 44 -0.57 -10.98 -7.13
CA GLY A 44 0.44 -10.10 -7.72
C GLY A 44 -0.01 -8.64 -7.77
N GLN A 45 -1.27 -8.35 -8.12
CA GLN A 45 -1.81 -6.98 -8.10
C GLN A 45 -1.79 -6.37 -6.69
N LYS A 46 -2.08 -7.14 -5.63
CA LYS A 46 -1.97 -6.63 -4.25
C LYS A 46 -0.54 -6.32 -3.83
N PHE A 47 0.47 -6.91 -4.47
CA PHE A 47 1.89 -6.65 -4.23
C PHE A 47 2.51 -5.65 -5.22
N SER A 48 1.97 -5.52 -6.43
CA SER A 48 2.47 -4.66 -7.51
C SER A 48 1.73 -3.33 -7.65
N GLN A 49 0.66 -3.08 -6.88
CA GLN A 49 0.19 -1.71 -6.76
C GLN A 49 1.33 -0.91 -6.12
N PRO A 50 1.89 0.10 -6.83
CA PRO A 50 2.80 1.02 -6.16
C PRO A 50 2.01 1.59 -4.98
N PRO A 51 2.62 1.66 -3.77
CA PRO A 51 1.99 2.41 -2.69
C PRO A 51 1.67 3.75 -3.31
N VAL A 52 0.38 4.14 -3.32
CA VAL A 52 -0.02 5.47 -3.77
C VAL A 52 0.94 6.41 -3.06
N GLU A 53 1.83 7.04 -3.82
CA GLU A 53 2.82 7.92 -3.23
C GLU A 53 1.99 9.01 -2.57
N ASP A 54 1.96 8.93 -1.26
CA ASP A 54 1.20 9.79 -0.39
C ASP A 54 1.90 11.16 -0.43
N VAL A 55 1.73 11.89 -1.53
CA VAL A 55 2.38 13.20 -1.80
C VAL A 55 2.15 14.14 -0.61
N TYR A 56 1.00 14.02 0.04
CA TYR A 56 0.60 14.77 1.23
C TYR A 56 1.33 14.40 2.54
N TYR A 57 2.23 13.42 2.52
CA TYR A 57 2.98 12.95 3.68
C TYR A 57 4.50 12.99 3.47
N SER A 58 4.96 13.60 2.39
CA SER A 58 6.37 13.65 2.02
C SER A 58 7.22 14.33 3.11
N GLN A 59 6.76 15.49 3.60
CA GLN A 59 7.44 16.26 4.63
C GLN A 59 7.32 15.58 5.99
N THR A 60 6.13 15.07 6.32
CA THR A 60 5.85 14.32 7.54
C THR A 60 6.76 13.10 7.65
N ARG A 61 6.92 12.35 6.55
CA ARG A 61 7.80 11.18 6.50
C ARG A 61 9.26 11.55 6.67
N SER A 62 9.72 12.62 6.01
CA SER A 62 11.07 13.14 6.17
C SER A 62 11.35 13.54 7.62
N MET A 63 10.44 14.30 8.24
CA MET A 63 10.52 14.70 9.65
C MET A 63 10.60 13.47 10.57
N LEU A 64 9.69 12.51 10.41
CA LEU A 64 9.68 11.30 11.23
C LEU A 64 10.96 10.49 11.05
N SER A 65 11.49 10.38 9.83
CA SER A 65 12.76 9.71 9.57
C SER A 65 13.94 10.42 10.25
N ASN A 66 13.99 11.76 10.19
CA ASN A 66 15.05 12.56 10.81
C ASN A 66 15.05 12.43 12.34
N LEU A 67 13.87 12.24 12.94
CA LEU A 67 13.71 12.03 14.39
C LEU A 67 13.88 10.57 14.81
N GLY A 68 14.08 9.62 13.89
CA GLY A 68 14.11 8.18 14.18
C GLY A 68 12.74 7.59 14.55
N LEU A 69 11.66 8.27 14.15
CA LEU A 69 10.26 7.98 14.48
C LEU A 69 9.46 7.41 13.29
N GLN A 70 10.12 6.86 12.27
CA GLN A 70 9.49 6.31 11.05
C GLN A 70 8.40 5.25 11.33
N ASN A 71 8.49 4.52 12.45
CA ASN A 71 7.47 3.55 12.85
C ASN A 71 6.09 4.18 13.12
N TYR A 72 6.04 5.49 13.39
CA TYR A 72 4.82 6.23 13.65
C TYR A 72 4.13 6.77 12.39
N GLU A 73 4.71 6.61 11.19
CA GLU A 73 4.11 7.07 9.93
C GLU A 73 2.67 6.53 9.75
N LYS A 74 2.44 5.26 10.12
CA LYS A 74 1.11 4.64 10.04
C LYS A 74 0.09 5.31 10.95
N ASN A 75 0.52 5.80 12.12
CA ASN A 75 -0.34 6.50 13.06
C ASN A 75 -0.74 7.88 12.53
N PHE A 76 0.22 8.59 11.90
CA PHE A 76 -0.06 9.84 11.19
C PHE A 76 -1.06 9.64 10.05
N LYS A 77 -0.89 8.58 9.24
CA LYS A 77 -1.85 8.24 8.18
C LYS A 77 -3.24 7.91 8.74
N LYS A 78 -3.31 7.14 9.83
CA LYS A 78 -4.57 6.82 10.51
C LYS A 78 -5.29 8.07 11.03
N GLY A 79 -4.55 9.06 11.52
CA GLY A 79 -5.10 10.33 12.00
C GLY A 79 -5.22 11.43 10.95
N LEU A 80 -4.98 11.13 9.67
CA LEU A 80 -4.98 12.12 8.59
C LEU A 80 -4.05 13.32 8.86
N LEU A 81 -2.96 13.09 9.60
CA LEU A 81 -1.95 14.09 9.93
C LEU A 81 -1.00 14.24 8.73
N THR A 82 -1.38 15.11 7.80
CA THR A 82 -0.67 15.42 6.55
C THR A 82 0.32 16.56 6.73
N ASP A 83 1.14 16.80 5.70
CA ASP A 83 2.09 17.91 5.58
C ASP A 83 1.41 19.28 5.82
N THR A 84 0.16 19.44 5.40
CA THR A 84 -0.62 20.68 5.61
C THR A 84 -1.02 20.90 7.07
N THR A 85 -1.25 19.81 7.81
CA THR A 85 -1.63 19.85 9.23
C THR A 85 -0.43 19.82 10.17
N LEU A 86 0.76 19.48 9.65
CA LEU A 86 2.01 19.42 10.39
C LEU A 86 2.29 20.68 11.25
N PRO A 87 2.14 21.93 10.74
CA PRO A 87 2.36 23.13 11.56
C PRO A 87 1.28 23.36 12.63
N LEU A 88 0.11 22.72 12.50
CA LEU A 88 -1.03 22.83 13.41
C LEU A 88 -1.02 21.76 14.50
N LEU A 89 -0.04 20.85 14.50
CA LEU A 89 0.02 19.76 15.46
C LEU A 89 0.09 20.26 16.91
N THR A 90 -0.64 19.54 17.76
CA THR A 90 -0.73 19.74 19.21
C THR A 90 -0.46 18.42 19.93
N ASP A 91 -0.15 18.49 21.23
CA ASP A 91 0.05 17.28 22.05
C ASP A 91 -1.19 16.38 22.04
N SER A 92 -2.39 16.97 22.07
CA SER A 92 -3.66 16.25 21.98
C SER A 92 -3.82 15.51 20.66
N ALA A 93 -3.56 16.15 19.52
CA ALA A 93 -3.69 15.51 18.21
C ALA A 93 -2.74 14.31 18.06
N LEU A 94 -1.51 14.42 18.57
CA LEU A 94 -0.54 13.33 18.57
C LEU A 94 -0.93 12.21 19.56
N ARG A 95 -1.55 12.56 20.68
CA ARG A 95 -2.09 11.59 21.64
C ARG A 95 -3.23 10.77 21.03
N ASP A 96 -4.12 11.41 20.27
CA ASP A 96 -5.28 10.76 19.65
C ASP A 96 -4.89 9.70 18.62
N VAL A 97 -3.71 9.86 18.01
CA VAL A 97 -3.10 8.85 17.11
C VAL A 97 -2.20 7.84 17.83
N ASN A 98 -2.29 7.72 19.15
CA ASN A 98 -1.51 6.79 19.99
C ASN A 98 0.00 7.02 19.97
N ILE A 99 0.47 8.27 19.84
CA ILE A 99 1.89 8.57 19.99
C ILE A 99 2.23 8.77 21.48
N PRO A 100 3.23 8.04 22.03
CA PRO A 100 3.63 8.17 23.43
C PRO A 100 4.24 9.55 23.75
N PRO A 101 4.24 9.98 25.03
CA PRO A 101 4.68 11.33 25.43
C PRO A 101 6.09 11.73 24.93
N GLY A 102 7.07 10.82 24.99
CA GLY A 102 8.45 11.12 24.57
C GLY A 102 8.57 11.54 23.10
N PRO A 103 8.16 10.69 22.14
CA PRO A 103 8.11 11.06 20.72
C PRO A 103 7.30 12.32 20.42
N ARG A 104 6.20 12.58 21.15
CA ARG A 104 5.41 13.80 20.96
C ARG A 104 6.23 15.06 21.22
N LEU A 105 7.04 15.07 22.29
CA LEU A 105 7.90 16.20 22.61
C LEU A 105 8.93 16.46 21.51
N LEU A 106 9.54 15.41 20.96
CA LEU A 106 10.51 15.52 19.87
C LEU A 106 9.86 16.10 18.60
N ILE A 107 8.66 15.62 18.25
CA ILE A 107 7.91 16.10 17.08
C ILE A 107 7.55 17.58 17.25
N LEU A 108 6.98 17.95 18.41
CA LEU A 108 6.55 19.33 18.67
C LEU A 108 7.75 20.30 18.74
N ASP A 109 8.85 19.91 19.37
CA ASP A 109 10.09 20.71 19.41
C ASP A 109 10.66 20.92 18.00
N HIS A 110 10.67 19.89 17.15
CA HIS A 110 11.13 20.01 15.78
C HIS A 110 10.28 21.01 14.96
N ILE A 111 8.95 20.90 15.04
CA ILE A 111 8.02 21.78 14.33
C ILE A 111 8.15 23.25 14.82
N GLN A 112 8.41 23.46 16.11
CA GLN A 112 8.58 24.80 16.67
C GLN A 112 9.89 25.48 16.23
N ARG A 113 10.94 24.67 16.01
CA ARG A 113 12.25 25.14 15.56
C ARG A 113 12.29 25.40 14.06
N ASP A 114 11.48 24.72 13.27
CA ASP A 114 11.44 24.90 11.83
C ASP A 114 10.76 26.24 11.44
N PRO A 115 11.51 27.21 10.89
CA PRO A 115 10.95 28.51 10.52
C PRO A 115 9.91 28.42 9.40
N GLN A 116 9.96 27.38 8.54
CA GLN A 116 8.99 27.20 7.45
C GLN A 116 7.63 26.77 7.99
N LEU A 117 7.61 25.89 8.99
CA LEU A 117 6.39 25.42 9.64
C LEU A 117 5.80 26.46 10.61
N LYS A 118 6.65 27.30 11.21
CA LYS A 118 6.22 28.36 12.13
C LYS A 118 5.44 29.49 11.43
N GLY A 119 5.74 29.79 10.16
CA GLY A 119 5.06 30.82 9.37
C GLY A 119 3.60 30.48 9.05
N ALA A 120 3.32 29.20 8.80
CA ALA A 120 1.97 28.72 8.46
C ALA A 120 0.95 28.83 9.62
N ARG A 121 1.41 29.02 10.86
CA ARG A 121 0.55 29.13 12.06
C ARG A 121 -0.02 30.54 12.28
N LYS A 122 0.44 31.53 11.50
CA LYS A 122 0.07 32.96 11.64
C LYS A 122 -0.88 33.48 10.55
N LEU A 123 -1.32 32.62 9.65
CA LEU A 123 -2.35 32.91 8.64
C LEU A 123 -3.71 32.42 9.16
#